data_AF-M1FGZ6-F1
#
_entry.id   AF-M1FGZ6-F1
#
_cell.length_a   1.000
_cell.length_b   1.000
_cell.length_c   1.000
_cell.angle_alpha   90.00
_cell.angle_beta   90.00
_cell.angle_gamma   90.00
#
_symmetry.space_group_name_H-M   'P 1'
#
loop_
_entity.id
_entity.type
_entity.pdbx_description
1 polymer ?
#
loop_
_entity_poly.entity_id
_entity_poly.type
_entity_poly.pdbx_seq_one_letter_code
_entity_poly.pdbx_strand_id
1 'polypeptide(L)'
;MLLLLSLIALAGMQTTIMQDRMAANMLDKDMAFEAAEAALREAEANLRTSVPFVFSGANGLYLVGASNRPDWPADTSDNGNSVITYSGSFPDVDAQPKYVVEQIDTIVPPGCDLSSYCEPVYYRVTGVGFGGSDTSAAVLTTVFRTK
;
A
#
# COMPACT_ATOMS: atom_id res chain seq x y z
N MET A 1 -26.68 34.18 -36.90
CA MET A 1 -26.32 32.75 -36.87
C MET A 1 -25.00 32.44 -36.15
N LEU A 2 -24.33 33.42 -35.52
CA LEU A 2 -23.12 33.19 -34.69
C LEU A 2 -23.39 32.44 -33.38
N LEU A 3 -24.59 32.60 -32.82
CA LEU A 3 -24.99 32.05 -31.52
C LEU A 3 -25.08 30.50 -31.53
N LEU A 4 -25.49 29.92 -32.66
CA LEU A 4 -25.53 28.46 -32.84
C LEU A 4 -24.13 27.86 -32.95
N LEU A 5 -23.21 28.53 -33.66
CA LEU A 5 -21.81 28.08 -33.77
C LEU A 5 -21.10 28.15 -32.41
N SER A 6 -21.35 29.19 -31.60
CA SER A 6 -20.78 29.27 -30.25
C SER A 6 -21.32 28.20 -29.31
N LEU A 7 -22.61 27.85 -29.40
CA LEU A 7 -23.22 26.78 -28.59
C LEU A 7 -22.64 25.41 -28.93
N ILE A 8 -22.40 25.13 -30.20
CA ILE A 8 -21.77 23.87 -30.64
C ILE A 8 -20.31 23.81 -30.17
N ALA A 9 -19.57 24.93 -30.27
CA ALA A 9 -18.20 25.01 -29.77
C ALA A 9 -18.12 24.80 -28.24
N LEU A 10 -19.04 25.39 -27.47
CA LEU A 10 -19.15 25.20 -26.01
C LEU A 10 -19.49 23.76 -25.62
N ALA A 11 -20.41 23.12 -26.33
CA ALA A 11 -20.79 21.72 -26.09
C ALA A 11 -19.61 20.76 -26.32
N GLY A 12 -18.79 21.00 -27.36
CA GLY A 12 -17.58 20.22 -27.61
C GLY A 12 -16.52 20.37 -26.51
N MET A 13 -16.34 21.57 -25.96
CA MET A 13 -15.39 21.80 -24.85
C MET A 13 -15.77 21.06 -23.56
N GLN A 14 -17.07 20.94 -23.25
CA GLN A 14 -17.51 20.21 -22.05
C GLN A 14 -17.12 18.73 -22.10
N THR A 15 -17.16 18.09 -23.27
CA THR A 15 -16.72 16.70 -23.41
C THR A 15 -15.22 16.54 -23.21
N THR A 16 -14.41 17.47 -23.72
CA THR A 16 -12.96 17.47 -23.51
C THR A 16 -12.60 17.64 -22.03
N ILE A 17 -13.24 18.58 -21.33
CA ILE A 17 -13.01 18.79 -19.90
C ILE A 17 -13.31 17.53 -19.08
N MET A 18 -14.40 16.81 -19.40
CA MET A 18 -14.70 15.55 -18.71
C MET A 18 -13.65 14.48 -19.00
N GLN A 19 -13.17 14.37 -20.24
CA GLN A 19 -12.12 13.43 -20.62
C GLN A 19 -10.81 13.74 -19.89
N ASP A 20 -10.42 15.01 -19.79
CA ASP A 20 -9.22 15.44 -19.06
C ASP A 20 -9.33 15.11 -17.57
N ARG A 21 -10.49 15.33 -16.95
CA ARG A 21 -10.71 14.97 -15.54
C ARG A 21 -10.68 13.46 -15.32
N MET A 22 -11.24 12.67 -16.24
CA MET A 22 -11.16 11.21 -16.18
C MET A 22 -9.72 10.73 -16.34
N ALA A 23 -8.95 11.30 -17.27
CA ALA A 23 -7.54 10.98 -17.47
C ALA A 23 -6.69 11.34 -16.25
N ALA A 24 -6.92 12.51 -15.64
CA ALA A 24 -6.25 12.91 -14.40
C ALA A 24 -6.57 11.96 -13.24
N ASN A 25 -7.84 11.57 -13.08
CA ASN A 25 -8.24 10.62 -12.04
C ASN A 25 -7.64 9.22 -12.27
N MET A 26 -7.53 8.76 -13.52
CA MET A 26 -6.88 7.48 -13.83
C MET A 26 -5.39 7.52 -13.50
N LEU A 27 -4.69 8.57 -13.93
CA LEU A 27 -3.27 8.76 -13.61
C LEU A 27 -3.01 8.76 -12.10
N ASP A 28 -3.86 9.45 -11.34
CA ASP A 28 -3.75 9.55 -9.89
C ASP A 28 -4.01 8.21 -9.17
N LYS A 29 -4.82 7.33 -9.77
CA LYS A 29 -5.03 5.96 -9.27
C LYS A 29 -3.85 5.07 -9.61
N ASP A 30 -3.34 5.14 -10.83
CA ASP A 30 -2.18 4.35 -11.25
C ASP A 30 -0.95 4.68 -10.41
N MET A 31 -0.70 5.97 -10.16
CA MET A 31 0.38 6.43 -9.28
C MET A 31 0.23 5.88 -7.85
N ALA A 32 -0.98 5.92 -7.28
CA ALA A 32 -1.24 5.34 -5.97
C ALA A 32 -0.95 3.83 -5.94
N PHE A 33 -1.26 3.09 -7.01
CA PHE A 33 -0.94 1.67 -7.13
C PHE A 33 0.56 1.40 -7.22
N GLU A 34 1.28 2.15 -8.04
CA GLU A 34 2.74 2.02 -8.15
C GLU A 34 3.45 2.32 -6.83
N ALA A 35 2.98 3.36 -6.12
CA ALA A 35 3.42 3.71 -4.78
C ALA A 35 3.19 2.55 -3.78
N ALA A 36 1.99 1.96 -3.79
CA ALA A 36 1.66 0.82 -2.93
C ALA A 36 2.55 -0.39 -3.24
N GLU A 37 2.83 -0.65 -4.52
CA GLU A 37 3.71 -1.74 -4.94
C GLU A 37 5.16 -1.51 -4.49
N ALA A 38 5.66 -0.28 -4.54
CA ALA A 38 7.00 0.05 -4.04
C ALA A 38 7.14 -0.28 -2.54
N ALA A 39 6.14 0.09 -1.74
CA ALA A 39 6.07 -0.26 -0.31
C ALA A 39 6.09 -1.77 -0.08
N LEU A 40 5.26 -2.51 -0.82
CA LEU A 40 5.20 -3.97 -0.73
C LEU A 40 6.54 -4.63 -1.09
N ARG A 41 7.17 -4.20 -2.19
CA ARG A 41 8.46 -4.75 -2.63
C ARG A 41 9.56 -4.51 -1.60
N GLU A 42 9.57 -3.37 -0.93
CA GLU A 42 10.52 -3.10 0.16
C GLU A 42 10.28 -4.04 1.35
N ALA A 43 9.02 -4.18 1.78
CA ALA A 43 8.66 -5.06 2.87
C ALA A 43 9.10 -6.52 2.60
N GLU A 44 8.85 -7.02 1.39
CA GLU A 44 9.28 -8.35 0.96
C GLU A 44 10.81 -8.48 0.90
N ALA A 45 11.53 -7.43 0.48
CA ALA A 45 12.99 -7.42 0.48
C ALA A 45 13.56 -7.49 1.89
N ASN A 46 12.96 -6.77 2.85
CA ASN A 46 13.34 -6.81 4.25
C ASN A 46 13.06 -8.19 4.87
N LEU A 47 11.90 -8.79 4.54
CA LEU A 47 11.53 -10.14 4.96
C LEU A 47 12.49 -11.23 4.45
N ARG A 48 13.16 -11.01 3.32
CA ARG A 48 14.15 -11.95 2.78
C ARG A 48 15.51 -11.90 3.48
N THR A 49 15.88 -10.75 4.04
CA THR A 49 17.25 -10.50 4.53
C THR A 49 17.38 -10.52 6.05
N SER A 50 16.31 -10.24 6.79
CA SER A 50 16.37 -9.91 8.23
C SER A 50 15.60 -10.88 9.13
N VAL A 51 15.63 -12.18 8.82
CA VAL A 51 15.08 -13.23 9.67
C VAL A 51 16.05 -13.56 10.82
N PRO A 52 15.60 -13.64 12.10
CA PRO A 52 14.22 -13.61 12.58
C PRO A 52 13.73 -12.19 12.97
N PHE A 53 12.50 -11.87 12.55
CA PHE A 53 11.77 -10.68 13.02
C PHE A 53 11.09 -10.94 14.36
N VAL A 54 11.09 -9.93 15.24
CA VAL A 54 10.32 -9.95 16.49
C VAL A 54 9.00 -9.21 16.28
N PHE A 55 7.91 -9.96 16.18
CA PHE A 55 6.56 -9.41 16.04
C PHE A 55 6.01 -9.00 17.41
N SER A 56 6.41 -7.81 17.86
CA SER A 56 6.00 -7.24 19.15
C SER A 56 4.64 -6.52 19.12
N GLY A 57 4.01 -6.42 17.95
CA GLY A 57 2.77 -5.67 17.77
C GLY A 57 3.00 -4.15 17.74
N ALA A 58 4.14 -3.70 17.21
CA ALA A 58 4.52 -2.29 17.11
C ALA A 58 5.41 -2.06 15.88
N ASN A 59 5.59 -0.80 15.48
CA ASN A 59 6.48 -0.40 14.37
C ASN A 59 6.17 -1.12 13.05
N GLY A 60 4.89 -1.33 12.77
CA GLY A 60 4.45 -1.99 11.54
C GLY A 60 4.60 -3.52 11.51
N LEU A 61 5.01 -4.15 12.62
CA LEU A 61 5.18 -5.61 12.74
C LEU A 61 4.14 -6.20 13.70
N TYR A 62 3.20 -6.98 13.18
CA TYR A 62 2.08 -7.55 13.94
C TYR A 62 1.93 -9.06 13.77
N LEU A 63 1.20 -9.68 14.69
CA LEU A 63 0.64 -11.02 14.47
C LEU A 63 -0.71 -10.86 13.76
N VAL A 64 -1.07 -11.81 12.89
CA VAL A 64 -2.41 -11.82 12.30
C VAL A 64 -3.47 -11.91 13.41
N GLY A 65 -4.39 -10.95 13.42
CA GLY A 65 -5.45 -10.87 14.43
C GLY A 65 -5.05 -10.14 15.72
N ALA A 66 -3.87 -9.50 15.77
CA ALA A 66 -3.49 -8.63 16.87
C ALA A 66 -4.50 -7.48 17.04
N SER A 67 -4.93 -7.23 18.27
CA SER A 67 -5.93 -6.22 18.63
C SER A 67 -5.44 -4.77 18.52
N ASN A 68 -4.12 -4.57 18.47
CA ASN A 68 -3.47 -3.27 18.32
C ASN A 68 -2.97 -3.00 16.89
N ARG A 69 -3.35 -3.86 15.93
CA ARG A 69 -3.02 -3.65 14.52
C ARG A 69 -3.86 -2.49 13.95
N PRO A 70 -3.28 -1.59 13.14
CA PRO A 70 -4.04 -0.60 12.39
C PRO A 70 -5.15 -1.26 11.56
N ASP A 71 -6.34 -0.66 11.56
CA ASP A 71 -7.36 -0.98 10.56
C ASP A 71 -7.01 -0.24 9.27
N TRP A 72 -7.04 -0.95 8.13
CA TRP A 72 -6.59 -0.41 6.86
C TRP A 72 -7.76 0.11 6.01
N PRO A 73 -7.63 1.24 5.30
CA PRO A 73 -6.42 2.05 5.13
C PRO A 73 -6.04 2.79 6.42
N ALA A 74 -4.81 2.58 6.90
CA ALA A 74 -4.35 3.13 8.17
C ALA A 74 -4.37 4.66 8.12
N ASP A 75 -4.53 5.26 9.30
CA ASP A 75 -4.43 6.71 9.52
C ASP A 75 -3.24 7.28 8.75
N THR A 76 -3.51 8.13 7.77
CA THR A 76 -2.49 8.75 6.91
C THR A 76 -1.52 9.61 7.72
N SER A 77 -1.89 9.98 8.96
CA SER A 77 -1.05 10.74 9.88
C SER A 77 -0.04 9.90 10.67
N ASP A 78 -0.08 8.56 10.62
CA ASP A 78 0.89 7.72 11.35
C ASP A 78 2.26 7.73 10.65
N ASN A 79 3.25 8.33 11.31
CA ASN A 79 4.61 8.52 10.78
C ASN A 79 5.62 7.50 11.32
N GLY A 80 5.19 6.33 11.79
CA GLY A 80 6.13 5.24 12.10
C GLY A 80 5.82 4.40 13.33
N ASN A 81 4.77 4.73 14.09
CA ASN A 81 4.51 4.02 15.35
C ASN A 81 3.74 2.72 15.11
N SER A 82 2.84 2.70 14.13
CA SER A 82 2.02 1.52 13.80
C SER A 82 2.20 1.04 12.36
N VAL A 83 2.94 1.79 11.54
CA VAL A 83 3.21 1.48 10.14
C VAL A 83 4.67 1.76 9.82
N ILE A 84 5.23 1.05 8.84
CA ILE A 84 6.57 1.37 8.31
C ILE A 84 6.37 2.26 7.08
N THR A 85 7.08 3.38 7.04
CA THR A 85 7.08 4.25 5.85
C THR A 85 8.15 3.75 4.89
N TYR A 86 7.83 3.72 3.59
CA TYR A 86 8.78 3.41 2.54
C TYR A 86 10.05 4.25 2.70
N SER A 87 11.21 3.59 2.67
CA SER A 87 12.50 4.22 2.96
C SER A 87 13.00 5.13 1.82
N GLY A 88 12.54 4.88 0.60
CA GLY A 88 12.82 5.73 -0.55
C GLY A 88 11.92 6.96 -0.63
N SER A 89 12.11 7.74 -1.69
CA SER A 89 11.21 8.85 -2.04
C SER A 89 10.46 8.49 -3.31
N PHE A 90 9.14 8.36 -3.21
CA PHE A 90 8.27 8.35 -4.37
C PHE A 90 7.95 9.80 -4.76
N PRO A 91 8.22 10.26 -6.00
CA PRO A 91 7.93 11.62 -6.43
C PRO A 91 6.43 11.81 -6.69
N ASP A 92 5.98 13.08 -6.63
CA ASP A 92 4.63 13.51 -7.04
C ASP A 92 3.44 12.86 -6.30
N VAL A 93 3.69 12.25 -5.13
CA VAL A 93 2.65 11.70 -4.24
C VAL A 93 2.35 12.66 -3.09
N ASP A 94 1.10 12.67 -2.65
CA ASP A 94 0.60 13.45 -1.51
C ASP A 94 1.26 13.02 -0.19
N ALA A 95 1.45 11.70 -0.02
CA ALA A 95 2.15 11.13 1.13
C ALA A 95 3.02 9.94 0.71
N GLN A 96 4.13 9.74 1.42
CA GLN A 96 5.01 8.59 1.14
C GLN A 96 4.28 7.27 1.38
N PRO A 97 4.55 6.23 0.57
CA PRO A 97 3.93 4.93 0.70
C PRO A 97 4.23 4.30 2.07
N LYS A 98 3.30 3.51 2.60
CA LYS A 98 3.44 2.88 3.92
C LYS A 98 3.06 1.41 3.86
N TYR A 99 3.59 0.60 4.76
CA TYR A 99 3.27 -0.83 4.84
C TYR A 99 3.26 -1.37 6.27
N VAL A 100 2.59 -2.50 6.43
CA VAL A 100 2.56 -3.33 7.63
C VAL A 100 2.86 -4.77 7.22
N VAL A 101 3.58 -5.47 8.08
CA VAL A 101 3.86 -6.89 7.97
C VAL A 101 3.18 -7.62 9.12
N GLU A 102 2.41 -8.64 8.78
CA GLU A 102 1.75 -9.52 9.73
C GLU A 102 2.29 -10.95 9.60
N GLN A 103 2.73 -11.55 10.71
CA GLN A 103 3.10 -12.97 10.72
C GLN A 103 1.86 -13.86 10.87
N ILE A 104 1.79 -14.92 10.06
CA ILE A 104 0.81 -16.00 10.16
C ILE A 104 1.47 -17.15 10.94
N ASP A 105 1.22 -17.20 12.25
CA ASP A 105 1.83 -18.16 13.18
C ASP A 105 1.03 -19.47 13.35
N THR A 106 -0.01 -19.68 12.54
CA THR A 106 -0.94 -20.81 12.70
C THR A 106 -0.54 -22.07 11.93
N ILE A 107 0.58 -22.05 11.21
CA ILE A 107 1.03 -23.18 10.39
C ILE A 107 2.40 -23.61 10.89
N VAL A 108 2.42 -24.64 11.74
CA VAL A 108 3.67 -25.32 12.12
C VAL A 108 4.03 -26.29 11.00
N PRO A 109 5.18 -26.13 10.31
CA PRO A 109 5.62 -27.10 9.31
C PRO A 109 5.89 -28.47 9.97
N PRO A 110 5.65 -29.60 9.28
CA PRO A 110 5.94 -30.92 9.84
C PRO A 110 7.45 -31.06 10.10
N GLY A 111 7.81 -31.34 11.37
CA GLY A 111 9.22 -31.49 11.81
C GLY A 111 9.74 -30.36 12.70
N CYS A 112 8.90 -29.37 13.01
CA CYS A 112 9.25 -28.22 13.84
C CYS A 112 8.70 -28.35 15.25
N ASP A 113 9.55 -28.17 16.26
CA ASP A 113 9.16 -28.10 17.67
C ASP A 113 8.89 -26.63 18.06
N LEU A 114 7.99 -26.39 19.01
CA LEU A 114 7.52 -25.03 19.39
C LEU A 114 8.64 -24.10 19.96
N SER A 115 9.85 -24.64 20.13
CA SER A 115 10.99 -24.02 20.78
C SER A 115 12.07 -23.49 19.81
N SER A 116 11.94 -23.77 18.50
CA SER A 116 12.91 -23.34 17.47
C SER A 116 12.21 -22.68 16.29
N TYR A 117 12.74 -21.53 15.86
CA TYR A 117 12.30 -20.86 14.62
C TYR A 117 12.40 -21.84 13.45
N CYS A 118 11.30 -22.08 12.76
CA CYS A 118 11.21 -23.09 11.73
C CYS A 118 10.58 -22.52 10.46
N GLU A 119 11.27 -22.68 9.35
CA GLU A 119 10.82 -22.21 8.04
C GLU A 119 9.99 -23.30 7.33
N PRO A 120 9.02 -22.92 6.47
CA PRO A 120 8.71 -21.55 6.04
C PRO A 120 7.76 -20.81 6.98
N VAL A 121 8.02 -19.52 7.20
CA VAL A 121 7.07 -18.61 7.85
C VAL A 121 6.29 -17.86 6.78
N TYR A 122 4.97 -17.82 6.95
CA TYR A 122 4.07 -17.07 6.08
C TYR A 122 3.83 -15.68 6.67
N TYR A 123 3.93 -14.65 5.83
CA TYR A 123 3.68 -13.27 6.20
C TYR A 123 2.58 -12.71 5.30
N ARG A 124 1.63 -11.98 5.88
CA ARG A 124 0.72 -11.11 5.14
C ARG A 124 1.30 -9.71 5.15
N VAL A 125 1.56 -9.16 3.98
CA VAL A 125 2.05 -7.79 3.84
C VAL A 125 0.92 -6.94 3.28
N THR A 126 0.63 -5.82 3.93
CA THR A 126 -0.34 -4.83 3.45
C THR A 126 0.38 -3.52 3.23
N GLY A 127 0.34 -3.01 2.00
CA GLY A 127 0.92 -1.74 1.60
C GLY A 127 -0.16 -0.76 1.15
N VAL A 128 0.02 0.51 1.48
CA VAL A 128 -0.77 1.63 0.96
C VAL A 128 0.14 2.54 0.15
N GLY A 129 -0.39 3.02 -0.96
CA GLY A 129 0.18 4.10 -1.74
C GLY A 129 -0.82 5.24 -1.87
N PHE A 130 -0.31 6.45 -1.96
CA PHE A 130 -1.08 7.67 -2.16
C PHE A 130 -0.73 8.21 -3.55
N GLY A 131 -1.73 8.72 -4.25
CA GLY A 131 -1.54 9.41 -5.52
C GLY A 131 -1.08 10.85 -5.29
N GLY A 132 -1.12 11.67 -6.32
CA GLY A 132 -0.84 13.11 -6.23
C GLY A 132 -1.97 13.92 -5.59
N SER A 133 -3.15 13.33 -5.37
CA SER A 133 -4.21 13.93 -4.56
C SER A 133 -4.43 13.23 -3.22
N ASP A 134 -4.86 13.99 -2.22
CA ASP A 134 -5.24 13.52 -0.88
C ASP A 134 -6.41 12.53 -0.87
N THR A 135 -7.19 12.49 -1.96
CA THR A 135 -8.33 11.58 -2.14
C THR A 135 -7.98 10.28 -2.87
N SER A 136 -6.77 10.16 -3.41
CA SER A 136 -6.34 8.94 -4.11
C SER A 136 -5.43 8.09 -3.26
N ALA A 137 -5.96 6.96 -2.79
CA ALA A 137 -5.19 5.91 -2.16
C ALA A 137 -5.48 4.56 -2.81
N ALA A 138 -4.48 3.70 -2.82
CA ALA A 138 -4.57 2.30 -3.20
C ALA A 138 -3.99 1.42 -2.09
N VAL A 139 -4.70 0.34 -1.75
CA VAL A 139 -4.26 -0.64 -0.75
C VAL A 139 -4.05 -1.97 -1.44
N LEU A 140 -2.87 -2.55 -1.28
CA LEU A 140 -2.50 -3.85 -1.80
C LEU A 140 -2.16 -4.78 -0.63
N THR A 141 -2.57 -6.04 -0.74
CA THR A 141 -2.26 -7.06 0.27
C THR A 141 -1.77 -8.33 -0.41
N THR A 142 -0.60 -8.80 0.00
CA THR A 142 0.04 -10.02 -0.53
C THR A 142 0.35 -10.98 0.61
N VAL A 143 0.47 -12.27 0.28
CA VAL A 143 0.99 -13.29 1.19
C VAL A 143 2.37 -13.71 0.70
N PHE A 144 3.37 -13.44 1.52
CA PHE A 144 4.76 -13.74 1.25
C PHE A 144 5.21 -14.98 2.04
N ARG A 145 5.98 -15.85 1.40
CA ARG A 145 6.56 -17.04 2.01
C ARG A 145 8.09 -16.91 1.99
N THR A 146 8.74 -17.01 3.14
CA THR A 146 10.22 -17.11 3.19
C THR A 146 10.69 -18.45 2.64
N LYS A 147 11.89 -18.45 2.03
CA LYS A 147 12.46 -19.65 1.41
C LYS A 147 12.90 -20.65 2.46
#